data_AF-A0A949IKW4-F1
#
_entry.id   AF-A0A949IKW4-F1
#
_cell.length_a   1.000
_cell.length_b   1.000
_cell.length_c   1.000
_cell.angle_alpha   90.00
_cell.angle_beta   90.00
_cell.angle_gamma   90.00
#
_symmetry.space_group_name_H-M   'P 1'
#
loop_
_entity.id
_entity.type
_entity.pdbx_description
1 polymer ?
#
loop_
_entity_poly.entity_id
_entity_poly.type
_entity_poly.pdbx_seq_one_letter_code
_entity_poly.pdbx_strand_id
1 'polypeptide(L)'
;MNKLKVIAPVMTVALTLAACSNAPVLSSADKSAASEVAKQPATKTSVESGESIKEFWTWFNLHQQDLSAMNGPDAPIFPEIGQHIKAIDDSLVFEIGPAPEGEKEFAVSANGNEALFPLVKNIVAAAPQIKGWKIVAFRQKTPPAILKQLAISAQPTKNGQVIAGAEPMGVAVKDMRFTIKKDGDMAKVTIFIKNFKDDGPQSHMAEMMLHQAVGEYDLVKKIKEIDCKPDNAPEAKNAKPFEELGDALDKLLPDAK
;
A
#
# COMPACT_ATOMS: atom_id res chain seq x y z
N MET A 1 16.49 19.86 41.60
CA MET A 1 16.43 18.54 40.92
C MET A 1 15.11 18.43 40.18
N ASN A 2 15.04 18.91 38.93
CA ASN A 2 13.86 18.74 38.07
C ASN A 2 14.23 17.76 36.96
N LYS A 3 13.53 16.62 36.93
CA LYS A 3 13.71 15.56 35.93
C LYS A 3 13.21 16.08 34.58
N LEU A 4 14.12 16.20 33.62
CA LEU A 4 13.83 16.40 32.21
C LEU A 4 13.09 15.15 31.70
N LYS A 5 11.81 15.31 31.33
CA LYS A 5 11.08 14.29 30.56
C LYS A 5 11.64 14.33 29.14
N VAL A 6 12.43 13.32 28.78
CA VAL A 6 12.82 13.05 27.40
C VAL A 6 11.55 12.57 26.68
N ILE A 7 10.98 13.43 25.86
CA ILE A 7 9.92 13.07 24.91
C ILE A 7 10.65 12.38 23.75
N ALA A 8 10.45 11.07 23.60
CA ALA A 8 10.96 10.32 22.46
C ALA A 8 10.37 10.90 21.16
N PRO A 9 11.15 11.05 20.08
CA PRO A 9 10.63 11.57 18.82
C PRO A 9 9.62 10.57 18.24
N VAL A 10 8.44 11.08 17.87
CA VAL A 10 7.50 10.36 17.02
C VAL A 10 8.22 10.13 15.70
N MET A 11 8.47 8.86 15.36
CA MET A 11 9.06 8.48 14.08
C MET A 11 8.01 8.75 13.00
N THR A 12 8.10 9.92 12.36
CA THR A 12 7.33 10.19 11.14
C THR A 12 7.91 9.28 10.06
N VAL A 13 7.23 8.17 9.78
CA VAL A 13 7.48 7.43 8.54
C VAL A 13 6.93 8.30 7.42
N ALA A 14 7.82 9.10 6.81
CA ALA A 14 7.54 9.72 5.53
C ALA A 14 7.47 8.60 4.49
N LEU A 15 6.30 8.00 4.35
CA LEU A 15 6.02 7.07 3.27
C LEU A 15 5.84 7.91 2.02
N THR A 16 6.93 8.20 1.34
CA THR A 16 6.86 8.96 0.09
C THR A 16 6.37 8.02 -1.00
N LEU A 17 5.05 7.93 -1.13
CA LEU A 17 4.43 7.48 -2.35
C LEU A 17 4.68 8.56 -3.40
N ALA A 18 5.57 8.29 -4.34
CA ALA A 18 5.56 8.99 -5.61
C ALA A 18 4.15 8.84 -6.19
N ALA A 19 3.42 9.96 -6.28
CA ALA A 19 2.08 10.02 -6.83
C ALA A 19 2.12 9.62 -8.31
N CYS A 20 1.83 8.36 -8.59
CA CYS A 20 1.54 7.84 -9.92
C CYS A 20 0.37 6.88 -9.78
N SER A 21 -0.85 7.42 -9.64
CA SER A 21 -2.09 6.69 -9.91
C SER A 21 -3.28 7.64 -9.79
N ASN A 22 -3.61 8.33 -10.90
CA ASN A 22 -4.99 8.63 -11.22
C ASN A 22 -5.63 7.33 -11.73
N ALA A 23 -6.04 6.45 -10.82
CA ALA A 23 -6.95 5.37 -11.12
C ALA A 23 -8.23 5.62 -10.31
N PRO A 24 -9.41 5.78 -10.93
CA PRO A 24 -10.64 5.99 -10.20
C PRO A 24 -11.00 4.70 -9.45
N VAL A 25 -11.16 4.81 -8.13
CA VAL A 25 -11.87 3.81 -7.33
C VAL A 25 -13.33 3.87 -7.74
N LEU A 26 -13.85 2.78 -8.28
CA LEU A 26 -15.25 2.65 -8.67
C LEU A 26 -16.13 2.67 -7.40
N SER A 27 -16.74 3.83 -7.14
CA SER A 27 -17.88 3.96 -6.22
C SER A 27 -19.06 3.11 -6.73
N SER A 28 -19.83 2.55 -5.80
CA SER A 28 -20.93 1.62 -6.02
C SER A 28 -22.19 2.24 -6.68
N ALA A 29 -22.11 3.43 -7.26
CA ALA A 29 -23.24 4.12 -7.89
C ALA A 29 -23.35 3.97 -9.42
N ASP A 30 -22.31 3.54 -10.15
CA ASP A 30 -22.35 3.50 -11.62
C ASP A 30 -22.13 2.08 -12.18
N LYS A 31 -23.17 1.26 -12.12
CA LYS A 31 -23.32 0.07 -12.96
C LYS A 31 -24.54 0.20 -13.87
N SER A 32 -24.49 1.13 -14.82
CA SER A 32 -25.31 1.07 -16.04
C SER A 32 -24.90 2.17 -17.02
N ALA A 33 -23.85 1.96 -17.81
CA ALA A 33 -23.75 2.40 -19.22
C ALA A 33 -22.37 2.05 -19.83
N ALA A 34 -22.41 1.11 -20.78
CA ALA A 34 -21.61 0.98 -21.99
C ALA A 34 -20.17 1.53 -22.08
N SER A 35 -19.22 0.60 -22.26
CA SER A 35 -18.38 0.45 -23.45
C SER A 35 -17.76 1.71 -24.07
N GLU A 36 -16.53 2.01 -23.67
CA GLU A 36 -15.52 2.54 -24.60
C GLU A 36 -14.13 1.99 -24.22
N VAL A 37 -13.59 1.15 -25.10
CA VAL A 37 -12.28 0.52 -24.97
C VAL A 37 -11.21 1.59 -25.21
N ALA A 38 -10.65 2.13 -24.12
CA ALA A 38 -9.38 2.84 -24.17
C ALA A 38 -8.25 1.82 -24.37
N LYS A 39 -7.54 1.93 -25.50
CA LYS A 39 -6.36 1.12 -25.85
C LYS A 39 -5.28 1.21 -24.77
N GLN A 40 -4.99 0.10 -24.11
CA GLN A 40 -3.73 -0.10 -23.38
C GLN A 40 -2.53 -0.04 -24.35
N PRO A 41 -1.34 0.43 -23.93
CA PRO A 41 -0.12 0.26 -24.70
C PRO A 41 0.17 -1.23 -24.90
N ALA A 42 0.89 -1.57 -25.98
CA ALA A 42 1.24 -2.94 -26.32
C ALA A 42 1.93 -3.66 -25.14
N THR A 43 1.35 -4.77 -24.68
CA THR A 43 1.95 -5.66 -23.68
C THR A 43 3.28 -6.20 -24.21
N LYS A 44 4.38 -5.99 -23.49
CA LYS A 44 5.70 -6.58 -23.81
C LYS A 44 5.60 -8.10 -23.93
N THR A 45 6.36 -8.67 -24.85
CA THR A 45 6.38 -10.12 -25.03
C THR A 45 7.12 -10.80 -23.87
N SER A 46 6.80 -12.07 -23.58
CA SER A 46 7.40 -12.81 -22.45
C SER A 46 8.93 -12.95 -22.54
N VAL A 47 9.49 -12.90 -23.75
CA VAL A 47 10.94 -12.97 -23.99
C VAL A 47 11.59 -11.64 -23.62
N GLU A 48 11.01 -10.51 -24.04
CA GLU A 48 11.49 -9.16 -23.70
C GLU A 48 11.43 -8.91 -22.19
N SER A 49 10.32 -9.30 -21.54
CA SER A 49 10.21 -9.20 -20.08
C SER A 49 11.27 -10.03 -19.36
N GLY A 50 11.61 -11.23 -19.87
CA GLY A 50 12.63 -12.09 -19.27
C GLY A 50 14.04 -11.47 -19.30
N GLU A 51 14.40 -10.80 -20.40
CA GLU A 51 15.68 -10.08 -20.52
C GLU A 51 15.71 -8.86 -19.57
N SER A 52 14.65 -8.04 -19.55
CA SER A 52 14.55 -6.89 -18.65
C SER A 52 14.61 -7.27 -17.17
N ILE A 53 14.05 -8.43 -16.78
CA ILE A 53 14.16 -8.97 -15.41
C ILE A 53 15.61 -9.26 -15.05
N LYS A 54 16.35 -9.92 -15.96
CA LYS A 54 17.76 -10.26 -15.74
C LYS A 54 18.63 -9.00 -15.65
N GLU A 55 18.37 -8.02 -16.52
CA GLU A 55 19.05 -6.72 -16.50
C GLU A 55 18.80 -5.98 -15.19
N PHE A 56 17.54 -5.93 -14.73
CA PHE A 56 17.18 -5.33 -13.45
C PHE A 56 17.96 -5.95 -12.29
N TRP A 57 17.99 -7.28 -12.17
CA TRP A 57 18.70 -7.92 -11.06
C TRP A 57 20.22 -7.78 -11.13
N THR A 58 20.77 -7.74 -12.34
CA THR A 58 22.20 -7.45 -12.55
C THR A 58 22.52 -6.04 -12.06
N TRP A 59 21.71 -5.05 -12.45
CA TRP A 59 21.85 -3.67 -12.01
C TRP A 59 21.66 -3.51 -10.50
N PHE A 60 20.62 -4.12 -9.92
CA PHE A 60 20.33 -4.04 -8.49
C PHE A 60 21.50 -4.59 -7.67
N ASN A 61 22.05 -5.75 -8.04
CA ASN A 61 23.16 -6.37 -7.33
C ASN A 61 24.44 -5.51 -7.38
N LEU A 62 24.67 -4.83 -8.51
CA LEU A 62 25.79 -3.90 -8.66
C LEU A 62 25.65 -2.67 -7.73
N HIS A 63 24.43 -2.18 -7.53
CA HIS A 63 24.15 -0.98 -6.74
C HIS A 63 23.64 -1.27 -5.31
N GLN A 64 23.71 -2.52 -4.85
CA GLN A 64 23.11 -2.94 -3.58
C GLN A 64 23.57 -2.10 -2.36
N GLN A 65 24.80 -1.57 -2.39
CA GLN A 65 25.34 -0.73 -1.32
C GLN A 65 24.74 0.67 -1.33
N ASP A 66 24.61 1.29 -2.50
CA ASP A 66 23.99 2.60 -2.67
C ASP A 66 22.50 2.54 -2.30
N LEU A 67 21.82 1.49 -2.75
CA LEU A 67 20.44 1.17 -2.37
C LEU A 67 20.31 1.00 -0.84
N SER A 68 21.28 0.34 -0.21
CA SER A 68 21.31 0.17 1.25
C SER A 68 21.60 1.47 2.00
N ALA A 69 22.29 2.42 1.39
CA ALA A 69 22.56 3.73 1.98
C ALA A 69 21.41 4.75 1.79
N MET A 70 20.41 4.45 0.95
CA MET A 70 19.27 5.35 0.71
C MET A 70 18.52 5.71 2.00
N ASN A 71 18.23 7.00 2.15
CA ASN A 71 17.42 7.56 3.22
C ASN A 71 16.19 8.26 2.64
N GLY A 72 15.27 7.47 2.10
CA GLY A 72 14.05 7.96 1.46
C GLY A 72 14.16 8.13 -0.07
N PRO A 73 13.11 8.67 -0.70
CA PRO A 73 12.96 8.75 -2.16
C PRO A 73 13.81 9.83 -2.83
N ASP A 74 14.35 10.78 -2.07
CA ASP A 74 15.15 11.88 -2.61
C ASP A 74 16.58 11.44 -2.95
N ALA A 75 16.92 10.18 -2.65
CA ALA A 75 18.18 9.59 -3.02
C ALA A 75 18.34 9.57 -4.55
N PRO A 76 19.49 9.99 -5.12
CA PRO A 76 19.69 10.08 -6.56
C PRO A 76 19.43 8.78 -7.34
N ILE A 77 19.60 7.62 -6.70
CA ILE A 77 19.39 6.31 -7.31
C ILE A 77 17.91 5.89 -7.37
N PHE A 78 17.02 6.52 -6.58
CA PHE A 78 15.61 6.13 -6.51
C PHE A 78 14.89 6.19 -7.88
N PRO A 79 15.08 7.25 -8.71
CA PRO A 79 14.51 7.29 -10.05
C PRO A 79 15.01 6.17 -10.98
N GLU A 80 16.27 5.73 -10.81
CA GLU A 80 16.86 4.66 -11.63
C GLU A 80 16.17 3.31 -11.38
N ILE A 81 15.85 3.00 -10.11
CA ILE A 81 15.05 1.81 -9.76
C ILE A 81 13.73 1.83 -10.52
N GLY A 82 13.04 2.98 -10.50
CA GLY A 82 11.77 3.16 -11.19
C GLY A 82 11.88 2.97 -12.71
N GLN A 83 12.98 3.40 -13.32
CA GLN A 83 13.23 3.17 -14.74
C GLN A 83 13.40 1.68 -15.06
N HIS A 84 14.18 0.96 -14.26
CA HIS A 84 14.36 -0.48 -14.47
C HIS A 84 13.08 -1.30 -14.23
N ILE A 85 12.28 -0.94 -13.23
CA ILE A 85 10.98 -1.59 -12.98
C ILE A 85 10.02 -1.34 -14.15
N LYS A 86 9.92 -0.10 -14.64
CA LYS A 86 9.11 0.24 -15.83
C LYS A 86 9.62 -0.43 -17.11
N ALA A 87 10.92 -0.66 -17.21
CA ALA A 87 11.49 -1.43 -18.31
C ALA A 87 11.01 -2.88 -18.33
N ILE A 88 10.52 -3.44 -17.22
CA ILE A 88 9.86 -4.75 -17.21
C ILE A 88 8.40 -4.60 -17.63
N ASP A 89 7.64 -3.72 -16.94
CA ASP A 89 6.26 -3.34 -17.28
C ASP A 89 5.92 -1.99 -16.61
N ASP A 90 5.26 -1.09 -17.34
CA ASP A 90 4.95 0.28 -16.89
C ASP A 90 3.99 0.34 -15.68
N SER A 91 3.24 -0.73 -15.43
CA SER A 91 2.26 -0.81 -14.34
C SER A 91 2.87 -1.31 -13.02
N LEU A 92 4.11 -1.78 -13.05
CA LEU A 92 4.80 -2.26 -11.85
C LEU A 92 5.28 -1.10 -10.99
N VAL A 93 5.21 -1.31 -9.68
CA VAL A 93 5.73 -0.39 -8.67
C VAL A 93 6.65 -1.14 -7.70
N PHE A 94 7.40 -0.40 -6.90
CA PHE A 94 8.28 -0.98 -5.89
C PHE A 94 8.17 -0.25 -4.57
N GLU A 95 8.53 -0.95 -3.49
CA GLU A 95 8.69 -0.36 -2.16
C GLU A 95 10.01 -0.82 -1.53
N ILE A 96 10.65 0.10 -0.82
CA ILE A 96 11.81 -0.19 0.03
C ILE A 96 11.38 0.09 1.47
N GLY A 97 11.47 -0.95 2.30
CA GLY A 97 11.09 -0.90 3.70
C GLY A 97 12.18 -1.48 4.60
N PRO A 98 12.04 -1.30 5.93
CA PRO A 98 12.86 -2.04 6.88
C PRO A 98 12.50 -3.54 6.85
N ALA A 99 13.50 -4.40 6.99
CA ALA A 99 13.32 -5.82 7.29
C ALA A 99 13.91 -6.14 8.70
N PRO A 100 13.60 -7.31 9.28
CA PRO A 100 14.24 -7.75 10.53
C PRO A 100 15.78 -7.72 10.45
N GLU A 101 16.42 -7.62 11.61
CA GLU A 101 17.88 -7.80 11.76
C GLU A 101 18.78 -6.82 10.97
N GLY A 102 18.24 -5.66 10.60
CA GLY A 102 19.01 -4.61 9.91
C GLY A 102 19.12 -4.81 8.40
N GLU A 103 18.37 -5.76 7.84
CA GLU A 103 18.17 -5.90 6.40
C GLU A 103 17.20 -4.84 5.86
N LYS A 104 17.20 -4.65 4.54
CA LYS A 104 16.15 -3.91 3.81
C LYS A 104 15.25 -4.87 3.07
N GLU A 105 13.95 -4.58 3.06
CA GLU A 105 12.99 -5.27 2.20
C GLU A 105 12.84 -4.51 0.88
N PHE A 106 12.90 -5.22 -0.23
CA PHE A 106 12.52 -4.71 -1.55
C PHE A 106 11.30 -5.49 -2.05
N ALA A 107 10.17 -4.80 -2.14
CA ALA A 107 8.94 -5.37 -2.66
C ALA A 107 8.69 -4.93 -4.09
N VAL A 108 8.40 -5.88 -4.98
CA VAL A 108 7.86 -5.58 -6.32
C VAL A 108 6.36 -5.81 -6.29
N SER A 109 5.58 -4.87 -6.79
CA SER A 109 4.12 -4.85 -6.67
C SER A 109 3.44 -4.60 -8.02
N ALA A 110 2.25 -5.16 -8.18
CA ALA A 110 1.42 -5.00 -9.37
C ALA A 110 0.45 -3.81 -9.24
N ASN A 111 0.55 -3.04 -8.15
CA ASN A 111 -0.35 -1.95 -7.81
C ASN A 111 -1.84 -2.37 -7.88
N GLY A 112 -2.15 -3.57 -7.40
CA GLY A 112 -3.51 -4.13 -7.41
C GLY A 112 -3.95 -4.79 -8.72
N ASN A 113 -3.12 -4.76 -9.78
CA ASN A 113 -3.42 -5.45 -11.04
C ASN A 113 -3.16 -6.96 -10.93
N GLU A 114 -4.22 -7.72 -10.64
CA GLU A 114 -4.16 -9.17 -10.46
C GLU A 114 -3.55 -9.91 -11.66
N ALA A 115 -3.76 -9.42 -12.89
CA ALA A 115 -3.24 -10.05 -14.10
C ALA A 115 -1.69 -10.07 -14.15
N LEU A 116 -1.03 -9.15 -13.44
CA LEU A 116 0.42 -9.05 -13.35
C LEU A 116 1.01 -9.86 -12.18
N PHE A 117 0.19 -10.50 -11.33
CA PHE A 117 0.69 -11.29 -10.20
C PHE A 117 1.67 -12.40 -10.62
N PRO A 118 1.46 -13.14 -11.73
CA PRO A 118 2.46 -14.09 -12.23
C PRO A 118 3.78 -13.43 -12.59
N LEU A 119 3.75 -12.24 -13.22
CA LEU A 119 4.96 -11.50 -13.58
C LEU A 119 5.73 -11.07 -12.33
N VAL A 120 5.06 -10.51 -11.32
CA VAL A 120 5.68 -10.15 -10.03
C VAL A 120 6.35 -11.35 -9.38
N LYS A 121 5.68 -12.51 -9.34
CA LYS A 121 6.25 -13.75 -8.80
C LYS A 121 7.49 -14.20 -9.58
N ASN A 122 7.47 -14.08 -10.90
CA ASN A 122 8.62 -14.41 -11.75
C ASN A 122 9.80 -13.46 -11.52
N ILE A 123 9.55 -12.16 -11.35
CA ILE A 123 10.59 -11.17 -11.02
C ILE A 123 11.29 -11.57 -9.72
N VAL A 124 10.53 -11.82 -8.66
CA VAL A 124 11.08 -12.18 -7.34
C VAL A 124 11.77 -13.55 -7.36
N ALA A 125 11.23 -14.53 -8.07
CA ALA A 125 11.84 -15.85 -8.20
C ALA A 125 13.19 -15.82 -8.96
N ALA A 126 13.38 -14.83 -9.85
CA ALA A 126 14.62 -14.62 -10.57
C ALA A 126 15.67 -13.83 -9.76
N ALA A 127 15.32 -13.32 -8.58
CA ALA A 127 16.23 -12.52 -7.77
C ALA A 127 17.42 -13.37 -7.29
N PRO A 128 18.68 -12.90 -7.48
CA PRO A 128 19.81 -13.55 -6.86
C PRO A 128 19.79 -13.36 -5.34
N GLN A 129 20.59 -14.13 -4.61
CA GLN A 129 20.83 -13.85 -3.20
C GLN A 129 21.67 -12.58 -3.07
N ILE A 130 21.12 -11.55 -2.42
CA ILE A 130 21.77 -10.25 -2.22
C ILE A 130 21.87 -10.01 -0.71
N LYS A 131 23.10 -9.89 -0.21
CA LYS A 131 23.34 -9.79 1.23
C LYS A 131 22.71 -8.51 1.79
N GLY A 132 21.98 -8.63 2.89
CA GLY A 132 21.32 -7.50 3.55
C GLY A 132 19.99 -7.09 2.89
N TRP A 133 19.51 -7.87 1.92
CA TRP A 133 18.25 -7.62 1.22
C TRP A 133 17.32 -8.82 1.31
N LYS A 134 16.08 -8.53 1.69
CA LYS A 134 14.95 -9.44 1.58
C LYS A 134 14.11 -9.03 0.38
N ILE A 135 14.06 -9.87 -0.64
CA ILE A 135 13.26 -9.62 -1.84
C ILE A 135 11.90 -10.31 -1.68
N VAL A 136 10.81 -9.57 -1.86
CA VAL A 136 9.44 -10.07 -1.67
C VAL A 136 8.53 -9.68 -2.82
N ALA A 137 7.52 -10.52 -3.06
CA ALA A 137 6.43 -10.22 -3.99
C ALA A 137 5.32 -9.49 -3.24
N PHE A 138 4.79 -8.44 -3.87
CA PHE A 138 3.69 -7.59 -3.41
C PHE A 138 4.03 -6.73 -2.18
N ARG A 139 3.25 -5.67 -1.98
CA ARG A 139 3.29 -4.91 -0.72
C ARG A 139 2.91 -5.82 0.45
N GLN A 140 3.77 -5.90 1.45
CA GLN A 140 3.54 -6.70 2.65
C GLN A 140 2.65 -5.97 3.66
N LYS A 141 1.93 -6.74 4.49
CA LYS A 141 1.19 -6.18 5.62
C LYS A 141 2.15 -5.61 6.66
N THR A 142 1.83 -4.43 7.17
CA THR A 142 2.54 -3.78 8.26
C THR A 142 2.20 -4.47 9.59
N PRO A 143 3.18 -4.81 10.45
CA PRO A 143 2.90 -5.38 11.76
C PRO A 143 1.96 -4.49 12.60
N PRO A 144 0.99 -5.06 13.36
CA PRO A 144 0.01 -4.29 14.12
C PRO A 144 0.62 -3.22 15.05
N ALA A 145 1.77 -3.51 15.66
CA ALA A 145 2.48 -2.59 16.54
C ALA A 145 2.98 -1.32 15.83
N ILE A 146 3.34 -1.42 14.55
CA ILE A 146 3.76 -0.29 13.71
C ILE A 146 2.51 0.38 13.12
N LEU A 147 1.59 -0.42 12.59
CA LEU A 147 0.37 0.03 11.93
C LEU A 147 -0.45 0.97 12.83
N LYS A 148 -0.59 0.64 14.12
CA LYS A 148 -1.31 1.45 15.11
C LYS A 148 -0.81 2.90 15.22
N GLN A 149 0.45 3.15 14.85
CA GLN A 149 1.09 4.45 14.96
C GLN A 149 0.91 5.31 13.69
N LEU A 150 0.41 4.73 12.60
CA LEU A 150 0.27 5.44 11.32
C LEU A 150 -0.90 6.42 11.32
N ALA A 151 -0.67 7.55 10.67
CA ALA A 151 -1.69 8.55 10.36
C ALA A 151 -1.36 9.22 9.02
N ILE A 152 -2.39 9.56 8.26
CA ILE A 152 -2.29 10.35 7.04
C ILE A 152 -3.11 11.61 7.25
N SER A 153 -2.55 12.75 6.88
CA SER A 153 -3.28 14.01 6.83
C SER A 153 -2.89 14.80 5.59
N ALA A 154 -3.82 15.61 5.11
CA ALA A 154 -3.63 16.50 3.97
C ALA A 154 -4.29 17.85 4.25
N GLN A 155 -3.70 18.90 3.68
CA GLN A 155 -4.30 20.23 3.69
C GLN A 155 -5.39 20.30 2.61
N PRO A 156 -6.61 20.79 2.93
CA PRO A 156 -7.63 21.03 1.91
C PRO A 156 -7.12 22.00 0.85
N THR A 157 -7.30 21.64 -0.42
CA THR A 157 -6.92 22.49 -1.55
C THR A 157 -8.12 22.84 -2.42
N LYS A 158 -8.08 24.02 -3.05
CA LYS A 158 -9.01 24.44 -4.09
C LYS A 158 -8.20 24.98 -5.26
N ASN A 159 -8.37 24.40 -6.44
CA ASN A 159 -7.59 24.73 -7.64
C ASN A 159 -6.07 24.63 -7.42
N GLY A 160 -5.62 23.62 -6.67
CA GLY A 160 -4.21 23.40 -6.35
C GLY A 160 -3.62 24.33 -5.29
N GLN A 161 -4.41 25.23 -4.69
CA GLN A 161 -3.97 26.13 -3.62
C GLN A 161 -4.55 25.70 -2.28
N VAL A 162 -3.73 25.73 -1.22
CA VAL A 162 -4.18 25.45 0.15
C VAL A 162 -5.23 26.47 0.57
N ILE A 163 -6.32 26.00 1.15
CA ILE A 163 -7.37 26.87 1.69
C ILE A 163 -6.90 27.40 3.06
N ALA A 164 -6.57 28.69 3.13
CA ALA A 164 -6.11 29.31 4.36
C ALA A 164 -7.15 29.18 5.50
N GLY A 165 -6.72 28.70 6.66
CA GLY A 165 -7.57 28.52 7.84
C GLY A 165 -8.45 27.26 7.82
N ALA A 166 -8.35 26.41 6.79
CA ALA A 166 -9.00 25.11 6.80
C ALA A 166 -8.24 24.13 7.70
N GLU A 167 -8.97 23.34 8.48
CA GLU A 167 -8.39 22.27 9.28
C GLU A 167 -7.89 21.13 8.38
N PRO A 168 -6.73 20.52 8.70
CA PRO A 168 -6.26 19.35 7.99
C PRO A 168 -7.29 18.22 8.08
N MET A 169 -7.57 17.59 6.95
CA MET A 169 -8.30 16.33 6.91
C MET A 169 -7.32 15.17 7.06
N GLY A 170 -7.76 14.09 7.68
CA GLY A 170 -6.90 12.94 7.88
C GLY A 170 -7.62 11.75 8.49
N VAL A 171 -6.87 10.66 8.56
CA VAL A 171 -7.22 9.43 9.27
C VAL A 171 -6.01 8.98 10.08
N ALA A 172 -6.24 8.53 11.30
CA ALA A 172 -5.23 7.89 12.12
C ALA A 172 -5.70 6.50 12.48
N VAL A 173 -4.83 5.49 12.38
CA VAL A 173 -5.22 4.08 12.63
C VAL A 173 -5.84 3.90 14.00
N LYS A 174 -5.30 4.58 15.03
CA LYS A 174 -5.84 4.57 16.40
C LYS A 174 -7.29 5.09 16.52
N ASP A 175 -7.74 5.88 15.55
CA ASP A 175 -9.07 6.48 15.46
C ASP A 175 -9.95 5.73 14.45
N MET A 176 -9.49 4.56 13.98
CA MET A 176 -10.20 3.67 13.07
C MET A 176 -10.56 2.36 13.78
N ARG A 177 -11.72 1.81 13.43
CA ARG A 177 -12.18 0.49 13.83
C ARG A 177 -12.73 -0.24 12.62
N PHE A 178 -12.96 -1.54 12.72
CA PHE A 178 -13.54 -2.29 11.60
C PHE A 178 -14.53 -3.37 12.05
N THR A 179 -15.42 -3.74 11.13
CA THR A 179 -16.07 -5.05 11.14
C THR A 179 -15.71 -5.78 9.86
N ILE A 180 -15.66 -7.11 9.94
CA ILE A 180 -15.38 -7.98 8.81
C ILE A 180 -16.39 -9.13 8.79
N LYS A 181 -16.89 -9.47 7.61
CA LYS A 181 -17.80 -10.60 7.39
C LYS A 181 -17.36 -11.39 6.17
N LYS A 182 -17.49 -12.71 6.24
CA LYS A 182 -17.25 -13.60 5.11
C LYS A 182 -18.42 -13.46 4.11
N ASP A 183 -18.10 -13.38 2.83
CA ASP A 183 -19.02 -13.36 1.69
C ASP A 183 -18.45 -14.28 0.59
N GLY A 184 -18.90 -15.54 0.58
CA GLY A 184 -18.29 -16.59 -0.22
C GLY A 184 -16.86 -16.87 0.21
N ASP A 185 -15.93 -16.87 -0.74
CA ASP A 185 -14.49 -17.06 -0.50
C ASP A 185 -13.73 -15.76 -0.21
N MET A 186 -14.46 -14.64 -0.13
CA MET A 186 -13.90 -13.32 0.17
C MET A 186 -14.56 -12.70 1.39
N ALA A 187 -14.13 -11.50 1.76
CA ALA A 187 -14.62 -10.75 2.89
C ALA A 187 -15.17 -9.38 2.45
N LYS A 188 -16.16 -8.92 3.20
CA LYS A 188 -16.60 -7.52 3.21
C LYS A 188 -16.08 -6.86 4.47
N VAL A 189 -15.44 -5.70 4.31
CA VAL A 189 -14.88 -4.91 5.40
C VAL A 189 -15.65 -3.59 5.50
N THR A 190 -16.12 -3.26 6.69
CA THR A 190 -16.61 -1.91 7.00
C THR A 190 -15.65 -1.24 7.97
N ILE A 191 -15.09 -0.12 7.56
CA ILE A 191 -14.16 0.71 8.33
C ILE A 191 -14.96 1.84 8.98
N PHE A 192 -14.79 1.99 10.29
CA PHE A 192 -15.42 3.03 11.08
C PHE A 192 -14.37 4.06 11.46
N ILE A 193 -14.59 5.32 11.09
CA ILE A 193 -13.61 6.39 11.23
C ILE A 193 -14.18 7.46 12.16
N LYS A 194 -13.40 7.86 13.17
CA LYS A 194 -13.79 8.94 14.07
C LYS A 194 -13.92 10.26 13.34
N ASN A 195 -14.98 11.01 13.63
CA ASN A 195 -15.29 12.29 12.98
C ASN A 195 -15.35 12.20 11.44
N PHE A 196 -15.76 11.04 10.91
CA PHE A 196 -15.93 10.85 9.47
C PHE A 196 -17.01 11.78 8.92
N LYS A 197 -16.69 12.50 7.85
CA LYS A 197 -17.60 13.48 7.20
C LYS A 197 -18.10 13.04 5.83
N ASP A 198 -17.70 11.85 5.37
CA ASP A 198 -18.06 11.26 4.08
C ASP A 198 -17.94 12.25 2.90
N ASP A 199 -16.77 12.88 2.77
CA ASP A 199 -16.48 13.85 1.72
C ASP A 199 -15.63 13.28 0.56
N GLY A 200 -15.26 11.99 0.63
CA GLY A 200 -14.40 11.30 -0.34
C GLY A 200 -12.94 11.11 0.13
N PRO A 201 -12.18 12.18 0.44
CA PRO A 201 -10.78 12.08 0.85
C PRO A 201 -10.52 11.14 2.03
N GLN A 202 -11.36 11.16 3.07
CA GLN A 202 -11.15 10.29 4.23
C GLN A 202 -11.32 8.81 3.89
N SER A 203 -12.27 8.46 3.02
CA SER A 203 -12.47 7.08 2.54
C SER A 203 -11.24 6.60 1.76
N HIS A 204 -10.71 7.44 0.86
CA HIS A 204 -9.50 7.13 0.12
C HIS A 204 -8.29 6.92 1.04
N MET A 205 -8.10 7.79 2.04
CA MET A 205 -7.03 7.62 3.03
C MET A 205 -7.21 6.34 3.87
N ALA A 206 -8.46 5.95 4.17
CA ALA A 206 -8.74 4.70 4.87
C ALA A 206 -8.43 3.46 4.02
N GLU A 207 -8.71 3.51 2.72
CA GLU A 207 -8.28 2.48 1.76
C GLU A 207 -6.76 2.39 1.69
N MET A 208 -6.04 3.52 1.71
CA MET A 208 -4.57 3.51 1.80
C MET A 208 -4.09 2.79 3.08
N MET A 209 -4.74 3.02 4.23
CA MET A 209 -4.44 2.30 5.46
C MET A 209 -4.78 0.81 5.36
N LEU A 210 -5.80 0.44 4.58
CA LEU A 210 -6.16 -0.95 4.35
C LEU A 210 -5.05 -1.72 3.62
N HIS A 211 -4.40 -1.11 2.61
CA HIS A 211 -3.23 -1.71 1.98
C HIS A 211 -2.12 -2.02 3.00
N GLN A 212 -1.91 -1.13 3.98
CA GLN A 212 -0.95 -1.35 5.05
C GLN A 212 -1.40 -2.44 6.02
N ALA A 213 -2.70 -2.57 6.27
CA ALA A 213 -3.23 -3.54 7.22
C ALA A 213 -3.22 -4.99 6.73
N VAL A 214 -3.48 -5.21 5.44
CA VAL A 214 -3.66 -6.56 4.90
C VAL A 214 -2.64 -6.94 3.82
N GLY A 215 -1.88 -5.98 3.29
CA GLY A 215 -0.99 -6.21 2.16
C GLY A 215 -1.74 -6.28 0.82
N GLU A 216 -1.01 -6.22 -0.28
CA GLU A 216 -1.64 -6.14 -1.61
C GLU A 216 -2.29 -7.45 -2.04
N TYR A 217 -1.61 -8.59 -1.87
CA TYR A 217 -2.11 -9.87 -2.36
C TYR A 217 -3.46 -10.21 -1.73
N ASP A 218 -3.56 -10.10 -0.41
CA ASP A 218 -4.78 -10.42 0.33
C ASP A 218 -5.88 -9.38 0.12
N LEU A 219 -5.53 -8.11 -0.05
CA LEU A 219 -6.51 -7.11 -0.45
C LEU A 219 -7.20 -7.50 -1.75
N VAL A 220 -6.43 -7.87 -2.79
CA VAL A 220 -6.97 -8.25 -4.11
C VAL A 220 -7.70 -9.60 -4.05
N LYS A 221 -7.13 -10.59 -3.34
CA LYS A 221 -7.62 -11.98 -3.37
C LYS A 221 -8.70 -12.29 -2.34
N LYS A 222 -8.77 -11.53 -1.25
CA LYS A 222 -9.64 -11.87 -0.10
C LYS A 222 -10.63 -10.76 0.24
N ILE A 223 -10.50 -9.54 -0.27
CA ILE A 223 -11.46 -8.46 0.02
C ILE A 223 -12.30 -8.17 -1.23
N LYS A 224 -13.62 -8.30 -1.07
CA LYS A 224 -14.60 -8.08 -2.14
C LYS A 224 -15.19 -6.68 -2.12
N GLU A 225 -15.37 -6.13 -0.92
CA GLU A 225 -16.07 -4.87 -0.72
C GLU A 225 -15.51 -4.15 0.52
N ILE A 226 -15.37 -2.84 0.38
CA ILE A 226 -14.91 -1.93 1.42
C ILE A 226 -15.97 -0.85 1.56
N ASP A 227 -16.36 -0.56 2.79
CA ASP A 227 -17.28 0.52 3.12
C ASP A 227 -16.69 1.37 4.24
N CYS A 228 -16.93 2.68 4.23
CA CYS A 228 -16.47 3.61 5.25
C CYS A 228 -17.65 4.30 5.92
N LYS A 229 -17.69 4.28 7.25
CA LYS A 229 -18.77 4.87 8.06
C LYS A 229 -18.25 5.68 9.24
N PRO A 230 -19.07 6.58 9.80
CA PRO A 230 -18.76 7.23 11.08
C PRO A 230 -18.65 6.22 12.23
N ASP A 231 -17.77 6.50 13.21
CA ASP A 231 -17.56 5.65 14.39
C ASP A 231 -18.75 5.56 15.35
N ASN A 232 -19.72 6.45 15.23
CA ASN A 232 -20.99 6.42 15.96
C ASN A 232 -22.11 5.66 15.23
N ALA A 233 -21.84 5.06 14.05
CA ALA A 233 -22.82 4.26 13.34
C ALA A 233 -23.25 3.04 14.19
N PRO A 234 -24.54 2.62 14.16
CA PRO A 234 -25.03 1.50 14.96
C PRO A 234 -24.23 0.19 14.77
N GLU A 235 -23.72 -0.05 13.56
CA GLU A 235 -22.92 -1.21 13.20
C GLU A 235 -21.54 -1.23 13.87
N ALA A 236 -21.06 -0.07 14.35
CA ALA A 236 -19.77 0.05 15.05
C ALA A 236 -19.77 -0.60 16.44
N LYS A 237 -20.93 -1.00 16.97
CA LYS A 237 -21.08 -1.59 18.32
C LYS A 237 -20.12 -2.74 18.60
N ASN A 238 -19.84 -3.57 17.59
CA ASN A 238 -18.95 -4.73 17.69
C ASN A 238 -17.64 -4.55 16.90
N ALA A 239 -17.30 -3.33 16.50
CA ALA A 239 -16.11 -3.07 15.71
C ALA A 239 -14.83 -3.29 16.54
N LYS A 240 -13.80 -3.85 15.91
CA LYS A 240 -12.48 -4.08 16.52
C LYS A 240 -11.50 -2.96 16.17
N PRO A 241 -10.39 -2.77 16.92
CA PRO A 241 -9.33 -1.84 16.54
C PRO A 241 -8.79 -2.14 15.14
N PHE A 242 -8.56 -1.12 14.31
CA PHE A 242 -8.16 -1.32 12.91
C PHE A 242 -6.84 -2.08 12.75
N GLU A 243 -5.91 -1.93 13.69
CA GLU A 243 -4.62 -2.63 13.65
C GLU A 243 -4.73 -4.17 13.73
N GLU A 244 -5.88 -4.71 14.14
CA GLU A 244 -6.16 -6.16 14.19
C GLU A 244 -6.76 -6.71 12.88
N LEU A 245 -6.97 -5.87 11.86
CA LEU A 245 -7.69 -6.26 10.66
C LEU A 245 -7.01 -7.37 9.86
N GLY A 246 -5.68 -7.30 9.67
CA GLY A 246 -4.92 -8.34 8.97
C GLY A 246 -5.08 -9.71 9.64
N ASP A 247 -4.86 -9.78 10.96
CA ASP A 247 -4.99 -11.04 11.72
C ASP A 247 -6.44 -11.58 11.71
N ALA A 248 -7.42 -10.68 11.74
CA ALA A 248 -8.82 -11.06 11.63
C ALA A 248 -9.17 -11.62 10.25
N LEU A 249 -8.59 -11.07 9.19
CA LEU A 249 -8.75 -11.56 7.81
C LEU A 249 -8.12 -12.96 7.67
N ASP A 250 -6.88 -13.14 8.13
CA ASP A 250 -6.17 -14.43 8.09
C ASP A 250 -6.95 -15.53 8.83
N LYS A 251 -7.56 -15.19 9.97
CA LYS A 251 -8.40 -16.11 10.73
C LYS A 251 -9.71 -16.44 10.00
N LEU A 252 -10.30 -15.47 9.32
CA LEU A 252 -11.58 -15.62 8.62
C LEU A 252 -11.43 -16.39 7.31
N LEU A 253 -10.34 -16.16 6.60
CA LEU A 253 -9.99 -16.68 5.28
C LEU A 253 -8.54 -17.18 5.31
N PRO A 254 -8.27 -18.33 5.96
CA PRO A 254 -6.93 -18.89 6.02
C PRO A 254 -6.47 -19.30 4.62
N ASP A 255 -5.17 -19.18 4.36
CA ASP A 255 -4.58 -19.65 3.11
C ASP A 255 -4.84 -21.14 2.91
N ALA A 256 -5.09 -21.53 1.66
CA ALA A 256 -5.19 -22.93 1.30
C ALA A 256 -3.84 -23.61 1.58
N LYS A 257 -3.86 -24.68 2.38
CA LYS A 257 -2.69 -25.52 2.66
C LYS A 257 -2.24 -26.31 1.45
#